data_AF-A0A7X6VIB0-F1
#
_entry.id   AF-A0A7X6VIB0-F1
#
_cell.length_a   1.000
_cell.length_b   1.000
_cell.length_c   1.000
_cell.angle_alpha   90.00
_cell.angle_beta   90.00
_cell.angle_gamma   90.00
#
_symmetry.space_group_name_H-M   'P 1'
#
loop_
_entity.id
_entity.type
_entity.pdbx_description
1 polymer ?
#
loop_
_entity_poly.entity_id
_entity_poly.type
_entity_poly.pdbx_seq_one_letter_code
_entity_poly.pdbx_strand_id
1 'polypeptide(L)'
;GQEMLQGINSAKETGAQLVLADRNIQTTFIRIWRELNLWDKCKLIFSLLFSFSDDNEMSNEDVSELLKTDVLESVTLEMRKQFPKIAEILISERDQYLAYKIKEAPGNKIVAVLGGAHVPGVKEEIFKTQDIKKLSEVPPKSPISRIIGWAIPIVIVGLIVYSFVMNISTGMHQLSAWVLWTGVLAALFTALSFGHPLSILTSLVAAPFTTLNPLIACGWLTGLVEATIRKPVVQDINNISKDICSLKGFFKNRFLRILLIVIMANIGSSIGSFVAGLDIVKTLFRL
;
A
#
# COMPACT_ATOMS: atom_id res chain seq x y z
N GLY A 1 -7.29 22.61 -5.63
CA GLY A 1 -6.78 22.06 -6.90
C GLY A 1 -6.81 23.09 -8.02
N GLN A 2 -7.98 23.64 -8.31
CA GLN A 2 -8.18 24.70 -9.31
C GLN A 2 -7.30 25.93 -9.06
N GLU A 3 -7.07 26.32 -7.79
CA GLU A 3 -6.17 27.43 -7.42
C GLU A 3 -4.76 27.26 -8.00
N MET A 4 -4.19 26.05 -7.93
CA MET A 4 -2.86 25.75 -8.47
C MET A 4 -2.85 25.80 -10.00
N LEU A 5 -3.91 25.31 -10.66
CA LEU A 5 -4.04 25.39 -12.12
C LEU A 5 -4.13 26.85 -12.58
N GLN A 6 -4.93 27.65 -11.88
CA GLN A 6 -5.03 29.09 -12.15
C GLN A 6 -3.68 29.78 -11.92
N GLY A 7 -2.95 29.44 -10.85
CA GLY A 7 -1.60 29.96 -10.60
C GLY A 7 -0.61 29.63 -11.72
N ILE A 8 -0.66 28.41 -12.26
CA ILE A 8 0.16 28.01 -13.41
C ILE A 8 -0.19 28.83 -14.66
N ASN A 9 -1.48 29.07 -14.92
CA ASN A 9 -1.92 29.86 -16.07
C ASN A 9 -1.48 31.32 -15.94
N SER A 10 -1.69 31.93 -14.78
CA SER A 10 -1.25 33.30 -14.49
C SER A 10 0.27 33.47 -14.55
N ALA A 11 1.05 32.47 -14.12
CA ALA A 11 2.50 32.51 -14.27
C ALA A 11 2.92 32.53 -15.76
N LYS A 12 2.25 31.74 -16.61
CA LYS A 12 2.48 31.75 -18.07
C LYS A 12 2.11 33.08 -18.71
N GLU A 13 0.95 33.64 -18.36
CA GLU A 13 0.46 34.92 -18.91
C GLU A 13 1.37 36.09 -18.55
N THR A 14 1.90 36.09 -17.34
CA THR A 14 2.77 37.17 -16.83
C THR A 14 4.25 36.97 -17.13
N GLY A 15 4.63 35.82 -17.71
CA GLY A 15 6.02 35.44 -17.92
C GLY A 15 6.80 35.17 -16.63
N ALA A 16 6.12 34.94 -15.51
CA ALA A 16 6.74 34.62 -14.24
C ALA A 16 7.36 33.23 -14.27
N GLN A 17 8.51 33.07 -13.59
CA GLN A 17 9.15 31.77 -13.45
C GLN A 17 8.30 30.85 -12.57
N LEU A 18 7.78 29.77 -13.15
CA LEU A 18 7.03 28.75 -12.41
C LEU A 18 7.98 27.88 -11.58
N VAL A 19 7.72 27.80 -10.27
CA VAL A 19 8.44 26.92 -9.34
C VAL A 19 7.45 25.94 -8.70
N LEU A 20 7.72 24.65 -8.84
CA LEU A 20 6.96 23.61 -8.15
C LEU A 20 7.54 23.45 -6.73
N ALA A 21 6.82 23.98 -5.75
CA ALA A 21 7.29 24.07 -4.36
C ALA A 21 6.97 22.84 -3.51
N ASP A 22 6.10 21.93 -3.97
CA ASP A 22 5.67 20.78 -3.18
C ASP A 22 6.64 19.60 -3.27
N ARG A 23 6.58 18.69 -2.28
CA ARG A 23 7.37 17.46 -2.28
C ARG A 23 6.70 16.38 -3.12
N ASN A 24 7.48 15.39 -3.53
CA ASN A 24 6.94 14.23 -4.21
C ASN A 24 5.95 13.49 -3.30
N ILE A 25 4.73 13.26 -3.80
CA ILE A 25 3.66 12.61 -3.04
C ILE A 25 4.00 11.15 -2.67
N GLN A 26 4.84 10.46 -3.45
CA GLN A 26 5.33 9.12 -3.13
C GLN A 26 6.20 9.16 -1.87
N THR A 27 7.12 10.14 -1.77
CA THR A 27 7.94 10.35 -0.57
C THR A 27 7.05 10.55 0.65
N THR A 28 6.03 11.41 0.53
CA THR A 28 5.01 11.64 1.57
C THR A 28 4.37 10.34 2.06
N PHE A 29 3.78 9.56 1.14
CA PHE A 29 3.04 8.35 1.51
C PHE A 29 3.95 7.26 2.07
N ILE A 30 5.17 7.10 1.53
CA ILE A 30 6.11 6.12 2.05
C ILE A 30 6.59 6.54 3.46
N ARG A 31 6.83 7.83 3.71
CA ARG A 31 7.15 8.33 5.07
C ARG A 31 6.03 7.99 6.05
N ILE A 32 4.78 8.32 5.72
CA ILE A 32 3.61 7.96 6.54
C ILE A 32 3.62 6.47 6.85
N TRP A 33 3.73 5.62 5.83
CA TRP A 33 3.70 4.18 6.02
C TRP A 33 4.86 3.65 6.88
N ARG A 34 6.05 4.25 6.79
CA ARG A 34 7.23 3.81 7.56
C ARG A 34 7.22 4.30 8.99
N GLU A 35 6.65 5.47 9.26
CA GLU A 35 6.56 6.08 10.59
C GLU A 35 5.39 5.55 11.43
N LEU A 36 4.35 4.98 10.80
CA LEU A 36 3.25 4.36 11.54
C LEU A 36 3.65 3.03 12.17
N ASN A 37 3.29 2.85 13.44
CA ASN A 37 3.39 1.56 14.12
C ASN A 37 2.30 0.58 13.58
N LEU A 38 2.35 -0.69 14.01
CA LEU A 38 1.41 -1.70 13.52
C LEU A 38 -0.04 -1.40 13.92
N TRP A 39 -0.26 -0.83 15.11
CA TRP A 39 -1.59 -0.47 15.60
C TRP A 39 -2.22 0.65 14.77
N ASP A 40 -1.47 1.72 14.50
CA ASP A 40 -1.94 2.85 13.70
C ASP A 40 -2.20 2.43 12.25
N LYS A 41 -1.39 1.50 11.71
CA LYS A 41 -1.66 0.88 10.40
C LYS A 41 -2.98 0.12 10.38
N CYS A 42 -3.21 -0.74 11.37
CA CYS A 42 -4.46 -1.49 11.48
C CYS A 42 -5.65 -0.54 11.65
N LYS A 43 -5.54 0.47 12.52
CA LYS A 43 -6.58 1.48 12.75
C LYS A 43 -6.89 2.24 11.46
N LEU A 44 -5.88 2.70 10.74
CA LEU A 44 -6.05 3.40 9.46
C LEU A 44 -6.75 2.53 8.42
N ILE A 45 -6.32 1.28 8.25
CA ILE A 45 -6.93 0.33 7.31
C ILE A 45 -8.39 0.07 7.69
N PHE A 46 -8.66 -0.16 8.98
CA PHE A 46 -10.01 -0.36 9.49
C PHE A 46 -10.86 0.89 9.20
N SER A 47 -10.44 2.07 9.63
CA SER A 47 -11.15 3.32 9.35
C SER A 47 -11.46 3.49 7.87
N LEU A 48 -10.48 3.27 6.98
CA LEU A 48 -10.72 3.35 5.53
C LEU A 48 -11.77 2.34 5.05
N LEU A 49 -11.66 1.06 5.45
CA LEU A 49 -12.60 0.02 5.04
C LEU A 49 -14.04 0.29 5.50
N PHE A 50 -14.22 0.88 6.68
CA PHE A 50 -15.55 1.20 7.23
C PHE A 50 -16.06 2.58 6.78
N SER A 51 -15.20 3.51 6.34
CA SER A 51 -15.60 4.81 5.79
C SER A 51 -16.24 4.71 4.40
N PHE A 52 -15.95 3.67 3.60
CA PHE A 52 -16.55 3.48 2.28
C PHE A 52 -17.98 2.92 2.32
N SER A 53 -18.56 2.69 3.50
CA SER A 53 -19.91 2.13 3.61
C SER A 53 -21.03 3.17 3.57
N ASP A 54 -20.70 4.47 3.62
CA ASP A 54 -21.66 5.57 3.57
C ASP A 54 -21.58 6.29 2.20
N ASP A 55 -22.35 5.80 1.22
CA ASP A 55 -22.57 6.47 -0.07
C ASP A 55 -23.56 7.64 0.13
N ASN A 56 -23.06 8.82 0.51
CA ASN A 56 -23.82 10.06 0.38
C ASN A 56 -23.29 10.84 -0.83
N GLU A 57 -24.13 10.99 -1.87
CA GLU A 57 -23.84 11.87 -3.01
C GLU A 57 -23.72 13.32 -2.51
N MET A 58 -22.51 13.88 -2.54
CA MET A 58 -22.23 15.26 -2.11
C MET A 58 -22.58 16.27 -3.21
N SER A 59 -23.30 17.34 -2.86
CA SER A 59 -23.60 18.46 -3.76
C SER A 59 -22.46 19.49 -3.81
N ASN A 60 -22.44 20.38 -4.81
CA ASN A 60 -21.40 21.41 -4.93
C ASN A 60 -21.48 22.47 -3.82
N GLU A 61 -22.68 22.76 -3.32
CA GLU A 61 -22.91 23.63 -2.16
C GLU A 61 -22.24 23.08 -0.90
N ASP A 62 -22.29 21.76 -0.68
CA ASP A 62 -21.64 21.09 0.46
C ASP A 62 -20.11 21.22 0.41
N VAL A 63 -19.54 21.21 -0.80
CA VAL A 63 -18.08 21.34 -0.99
C VAL A 63 -17.58 22.72 -0.61
N SER A 64 -18.28 23.79 -1.00
CA SER A 64 -17.90 25.17 -0.62
C SER A 64 -18.00 25.39 0.90
N GLU A 65 -18.97 24.76 1.55
CA GLU A 65 -19.12 24.82 3.00
C GLU A 65 -17.99 24.08 3.73
N LEU A 66 -17.58 22.91 3.24
CA LEU A 66 -16.44 22.15 3.76
C LEU A 66 -15.09 22.86 3.56
N LEU A 67 -14.98 23.75 2.58
CA LEU A 67 -13.77 24.55 2.32
C LEU A 67 -13.61 25.77 3.22
N LYS A 68 -14.62 26.10 4.04
CA LYS A 68 -14.51 27.17 5.03
C LYS A 68 -13.38 26.85 6.02
N THR A 69 -12.56 27.85 6.34
CA THR A 69 -11.38 27.71 7.20
C THR A 69 -11.70 26.99 8.51
N ASP A 70 -12.82 27.33 9.16
CA ASP A 70 -13.22 26.78 10.45
C ASP A 70 -13.56 25.28 10.37
N VAL A 71 -14.18 24.84 9.26
CA VAL A 71 -14.50 23.43 9.02
C VAL A 71 -13.23 22.65 8.71
N LEU A 72 -12.37 23.19 7.84
CA LEU A 72 -11.06 22.59 7.55
C LEU A 72 -10.19 22.48 8.80
N GLU A 73 -10.21 23.48 9.67
CA GLU A 73 -9.50 23.48 10.94
C GLU A 73 -10.02 22.38 11.87
N SER A 74 -11.34 22.25 12.02
CA SER A 74 -11.94 21.20 12.86
C SER A 74 -11.61 19.78 12.38
N VAL A 75 -11.67 19.51 11.08
CA VAL A 75 -11.28 18.22 10.48
C VAL A 75 -9.79 17.95 10.68
N THR A 76 -8.96 18.99 10.50
CA THR A 76 -7.51 18.90 10.72
C THR A 76 -7.19 18.61 12.19
N LEU A 77 -7.92 19.22 13.13
CA LEU A 77 -7.76 18.97 14.57
C LEU A 77 -8.16 17.54 14.94
N GLU A 78 -9.27 17.03 14.41
CA GLU A 78 -9.69 15.65 14.65
C GLU A 78 -8.69 14.65 14.05
N MET A 79 -8.15 14.93 12.86
CA MET A 79 -7.08 14.14 12.26
C MET A 79 -5.80 14.15 13.11
N ARG A 80 -5.40 15.32 13.65
CA ARG A 80 -4.26 15.45 14.57
C ARG A 80 -4.47 14.64 15.85
N LYS A 81 -5.71 14.56 16.35
CA LYS A 81 -6.06 13.78 17.55
C LYS A 81 -6.07 12.28 17.28
N GLN A 82 -6.67 11.85 16.18
CA GLN A 82 -6.84 10.42 15.88
C GLN A 82 -5.61 9.77 15.26
N PHE A 83 -4.86 10.53 14.46
CA PHE A 83 -3.71 10.08 13.68
C PHE A 83 -2.57 11.12 13.72
N PRO A 84 -2.00 11.41 14.91
CA PRO A 84 -1.04 12.49 15.10
C PRO A 84 0.17 12.39 14.16
N LYS A 85 0.68 11.18 13.94
CA LYS A 85 1.83 10.94 13.04
C LYS A 85 1.50 11.22 11.57
N ILE A 86 0.27 10.92 11.15
CA ILE A 86 -0.18 11.21 9.79
C ILE A 86 -0.31 12.72 9.61
N ALA A 87 -0.92 13.41 10.57
CA ALA A 87 -1.06 14.87 10.53
C ALA A 87 0.29 15.60 10.56
N GLU A 88 1.23 15.13 11.39
CA GLU A 88 2.62 15.63 11.41
C GLU A 88 3.25 15.56 10.01
N ILE A 89 3.13 14.42 9.32
CA ILE A 89 3.78 14.22 8.02
C ILE A 89 3.00 14.90 6.88
N LEU A 90 1.67 14.79 6.82
CA LEU A 90 0.87 15.35 5.71
C LEU A 90 0.73 16.87 5.77
N ILE A 91 0.75 17.44 6.98
CA ILE A 91 0.47 18.86 7.20
C ILE A 91 1.74 19.54 7.65
N SER A 92 2.21 19.27 8.88
CA SER A 92 3.31 20.06 9.47
C SER A 92 4.63 19.95 8.68
N GLU A 93 5.06 18.74 8.31
CA GLU A 93 6.26 18.55 7.47
C GLU A 93 6.07 19.12 6.06
N ARG A 94 4.85 19.07 5.52
CA ARG A 94 4.54 19.62 4.19
C ARG A 94 4.60 21.14 4.22
N ASP A 95 4.07 21.77 5.26
CA ASP A 95 4.14 23.22 5.48
C ASP A 95 5.59 23.68 5.62
N GLN A 96 6.41 22.96 6.37
CA GLN A 96 7.85 23.19 6.46
C GLN A 96 8.54 23.11 5.10
N TYR A 97 8.24 22.06 4.32
CA TYR A 97 8.81 21.87 2.99
C TYR A 97 8.42 23.01 2.03
N LEU A 98 7.14 23.39 2.02
CA LEU A 98 6.61 24.49 1.22
C LEU A 98 7.25 25.82 1.62
N ALA A 99 7.32 26.12 2.91
CA ALA A 99 7.95 27.33 3.45
C ALA A 99 9.43 27.45 3.02
N TYR A 100 10.19 26.36 3.12
CA TYR A 100 11.57 26.32 2.65
C TYR A 100 11.66 26.57 1.14
N LYS A 101 10.83 25.90 0.33
CA LYS A 101 10.85 26.04 -1.13
C LYS A 101 10.40 27.42 -1.61
N ILE A 102 9.51 28.09 -0.89
CA ILE A 102 9.12 29.47 -1.16
C ILE A 102 10.27 30.42 -0.85
N LYS A 103 10.98 30.24 0.26
CA LYS A 103 12.12 31.08 0.67
C LYS A 103 13.29 31.00 -0.30
N GLU A 104 13.56 29.80 -0.81
CA GLU A 104 14.64 29.53 -1.76
C GLU A 104 14.22 29.75 -3.23
N ALA A 105 12.99 30.22 -3.48
CA ALA A 105 12.55 30.47 -4.84
C ALA A 105 13.30 31.67 -5.44
N PRO A 106 13.71 31.61 -6.72
CA PRO A 106 14.44 32.69 -7.36
C PRO A 106 13.56 33.93 -7.57
N GLY A 107 14.18 35.11 -7.45
CA GLY A 107 13.57 36.40 -7.73
C GLY A 107 13.30 37.25 -6.49
N ASN A 108 13.08 38.54 -6.71
CA ASN A 108 12.89 39.51 -5.63
C ASN A 108 11.43 39.63 -5.15
N LYS A 109 10.48 39.15 -5.97
CA LYS A 109 9.05 39.15 -5.66
C LYS A 109 8.52 37.76 -5.94
N ILE A 110 8.06 37.09 -4.88
CA ILE A 110 7.61 35.71 -4.92
C ILE A 110 6.13 35.70 -4.58
N VAL A 111 5.32 35.10 -5.45
CA VAL A 111 3.90 34.86 -5.20
C VAL A 111 3.71 33.35 -5.01
N ALA A 112 3.35 32.95 -3.80
CA ALA A 112 3.08 31.55 -3.47
C ALA A 112 1.58 31.27 -3.55
N VAL A 113 1.19 30.31 -4.40
CA VAL A 113 -0.19 29.84 -4.52
C VAL A 113 -0.30 28.48 -3.84
N LEU A 114 -1.12 28.40 -2.80
CA LEU A 114 -1.23 27.24 -1.90
C LEU A 114 -2.70 26.90 -1.67
N GLY A 115 -2.99 25.65 -1.33
CA GLY A 115 -4.33 25.28 -0.85
C GLY A 115 -4.60 25.88 0.53
N GLY A 116 -5.83 26.35 0.77
CA GLY A 116 -6.21 27.11 1.97
C GLY A 116 -5.77 26.48 3.30
N ALA A 117 -5.84 25.15 3.43
CA ALA A 117 -5.47 24.41 4.63
C ALA A 117 -3.98 24.55 5.04
N HIS A 118 -3.08 24.90 4.11
CA HIS A 118 -1.65 25.04 4.36
C HIS A 118 -1.20 26.48 4.63
N VAL A 119 -2.06 27.47 4.35
CA VAL A 119 -1.70 28.89 4.47
C VAL A 119 -1.29 29.28 5.89
N PRO A 120 -2.01 28.88 6.96
CA PRO A 120 -1.62 29.24 8.33
C PRO A 120 -0.25 28.65 8.71
N GLY A 121 -0.02 27.36 8.45
CA GLY A 121 1.22 26.68 8.79
C GLY A 121 2.43 27.24 8.03
N VAL A 122 2.30 27.51 6.73
CA VAL A 122 3.39 28.09 5.94
C VAL A 122 3.75 29.50 6.41
N LYS A 123 2.77 30.32 6.81
CA LYS A 123 3.04 31.67 7.35
C LYS A 123 3.89 31.63 8.62
N GLU A 124 3.72 30.63 9.46
CA GLU A 124 4.53 30.45 10.66
C GLU A 124 5.91 29.88 10.33
N GLU A 125 5.96 28.89 9.43
CA GLU A 125 7.18 28.18 9.07
C GLU A 125 8.14 29.03 8.21
N ILE A 126 7.65 29.99 7.43
CA ILE A 126 8.51 30.78 6.53
C ILE A 126 9.63 31.54 7.26
N PHE A 127 9.44 31.84 8.55
CA PHE A 127 10.43 32.52 9.40
C PHE A 127 11.38 31.57 10.15
N LYS A 128 11.16 30.25 10.07
CA LYS A 128 11.98 29.23 10.76
C LYS A 128 13.02 28.64 9.82
N THR A 129 13.99 27.92 10.37
CA THR A 129 14.96 27.14 9.58
C THR A 129 14.50 25.68 9.51
N GLN A 130 14.43 25.12 8.30
CA GLN A 130 13.98 23.76 8.06
C GLN A 130 15.13 22.85 7.63
N ASP A 131 15.11 21.60 8.08
CA ASP A 131 16.01 20.55 7.59
C ASP A 131 15.40 19.86 6.37
N ILE A 132 15.68 20.41 5.19
CA ILE A 132 15.11 19.89 3.94
C ILE A 132 15.60 18.46 3.62
N LYS A 133 16.80 18.08 4.06
CA LYS A 133 17.33 16.72 3.83
C LYS A 133 16.48 15.72 4.60
N LYS A 134 16.26 15.98 5.89
CA LYS A 134 15.39 15.14 6.72
C LYS A 134 13.96 15.06 6.18
N LEU A 135 13.40 16.15 5.66
CA LEU A 135 12.03 16.19 5.10
C LEU A 135 11.91 15.48 3.74
N SER A 136 13.01 15.39 2.99
CA SER A 136 13.06 14.79 1.65
C SER A 136 13.43 13.30 1.66
N GLU A 137 14.12 12.85 2.70
CA GLU A 137 14.54 11.45 2.82
C GLU A 137 13.38 10.53 3.17
N VAL A 138 13.52 9.25 2.86
CA VAL A 138 12.54 8.23 3.27
C VAL A 138 13.18 7.40 4.38
N PRO A 139 12.58 7.32 5.59
CA PRO A 139 13.11 6.54 6.70
C PRO A 139 13.49 5.13 6.26
N PRO A 140 14.64 4.55 6.64
CA PRO A 140 15.01 3.21 6.20
C PRO A 140 13.97 2.16 6.62
N LYS A 141 13.88 1.04 5.90
CA LYS A 141 13.05 -0.09 6.34
C LYS A 141 13.57 -0.59 7.68
N SER A 142 12.67 -0.88 8.62
CA SER A 142 13.06 -1.46 9.90
C SER A 142 13.84 -2.77 9.68
N PRO A 143 15.03 -2.93 10.29
CA PRO A 143 15.81 -4.17 10.15
C PRO A 143 15.06 -5.37 10.73
N ILE A 144 14.19 -5.14 11.71
CA ILE A 144 13.38 -6.18 12.36
C ILE A 144 12.43 -6.85 11.38
N SER A 145 11.81 -6.10 10.45
CA SER A 145 10.89 -6.71 9.48
C SER A 145 11.62 -7.63 8.49
N ARG A 146 12.87 -7.31 8.15
CA ARG A 146 13.73 -8.20 7.35
C ARG A 146 14.10 -9.46 8.12
N ILE A 147 14.42 -9.34 9.41
CA ILE A 147 14.76 -10.49 10.26
C ILE A 147 13.54 -11.41 10.41
N ILE A 148 12.38 -10.87 10.78
CA ILE A 148 11.14 -11.65 10.94
C ILE A 148 10.75 -12.34 9.64
N GLY A 149 10.87 -11.64 8.49
CA GLY A 149 10.56 -12.21 7.18
C GLY A 149 11.41 -13.43 6.82
N TRP A 150 12.67 -13.50 7.27
CA TRP A 150 13.55 -14.65 7.03
C TRP A 150 13.49 -15.70 8.15
N ALA A 151 13.16 -15.31 9.37
CA ALA A 151 13.08 -16.24 10.50
C ALA A 151 12.07 -17.36 10.25
N ILE A 152 10.90 -17.03 9.71
CA ILE A 152 9.83 -18.01 9.47
C ILE A 152 10.26 -19.09 8.45
N PRO A 153 10.73 -18.74 7.23
CA PRO A 153 11.25 -19.74 6.29
C PRO A 153 12.39 -20.58 6.85
N ILE A 154 13.35 -19.97 7.56
CA ILE A 154 14.50 -20.67 8.14
C ILE A 154 14.03 -21.71 9.17
N VAL A 155 13.09 -21.36 10.04
CA VAL A 155 12.53 -22.28 11.02
C VAL A 155 11.82 -23.44 10.33
N ILE A 156 10.99 -23.17 9.31
CA ILE A 156 10.25 -24.21 8.59
C ILE A 156 11.21 -25.18 7.88
N VAL A 157 12.19 -24.66 7.15
CA VAL A 157 13.21 -25.48 6.48
C VAL A 157 14.01 -26.27 7.51
N GLY A 158 14.39 -25.63 8.64
CA GLY A 158 15.10 -26.28 9.73
C GLY A 158 14.34 -27.44 10.34
N LEU A 159 13.01 -27.29 10.57
CA LEU A 159 12.16 -28.35 11.09
C LEU A 159 12.05 -29.53 10.11
N ILE A 160 11.89 -29.25 8.81
CA ILE A 160 11.83 -30.30 7.78
C ILE A 160 13.16 -31.06 7.72
N VAL A 161 14.30 -30.34 7.69
CA VAL A 161 15.64 -30.95 7.69
C VAL A 161 15.87 -31.78 8.95
N TYR A 162 15.49 -31.27 10.12
CA TYR A 162 15.59 -32.01 11.38
C TYR A 162 14.77 -33.32 11.33
N SER A 163 13.55 -33.28 10.79
CA SER A 163 12.73 -34.48 10.60
C SER A 163 13.39 -35.50 9.67
N PHE A 164 14.07 -35.07 8.60
CA PHE A 164 14.82 -36.00 7.75
C PHE A 164 15.99 -36.67 8.47
N VAL A 165 16.67 -35.96 9.37
CA VAL A 165 17.76 -36.52 10.20
C VAL A 165 17.22 -37.56 11.19
N MET A 166 16.03 -37.31 11.76
CA MET A 166 15.41 -38.23 12.73
C MET A 166 14.77 -39.45 12.05
N ASN A 167 13.98 -39.22 11.00
CA ASN A 167 13.27 -40.25 10.27
C ASN A 167 12.90 -39.80 8.85
N ILE A 168 13.42 -40.51 7.84
CA ILE A 168 13.16 -40.23 6.42
C ILE A 168 11.66 -40.23 6.10
N SER A 169 10.86 -41.13 6.69
CA SER A 169 9.42 -41.18 6.42
C SER A 169 8.69 -39.95 6.96
N THR A 170 9.07 -39.47 8.15
CA THR A 170 8.53 -38.24 8.74
C THR A 170 8.94 -37.01 7.95
N GLY A 171 10.21 -36.92 7.54
CA GLY A 171 10.69 -35.85 6.65
C GLY A 171 9.94 -35.82 5.32
N MET A 172 9.71 -36.99 4.71
CA MET A 172 8.94 -37.11 3.46
C MET A 172 7.48 -36.70 3.64
N HIS A 173 6.85 -37.13 4.75
CA HIS A 173 5.48 -36.72 5.08
C HIS A 173 5.38 -35.20 5.21
N GLN A 174 6.26 -34.58 6.00
CA GLN A 174 6.27 -33.13 6.20
C GLN A 174 6.55 -32.34 4.91
N LEU A 175 7.49 -32.80 4.09
CA LEU A 175 7.77 -32.19 2.78
C LEU A 175 6.54 -32.28 1.86
N SER A 176 5.90 -33.45 1.81
CA SER A 176 4.69 -33.66 1.01
C SER A 176 3.53 -32.80 1.51
N ALA A 177 3.31 -32.73 2.83
CA ALA A 177 2.29 -31.90 3.45
C ALA A 177 2.54 -30.42 3.15
N TRP A 178 3.80 -29.96 3.22
CA TRP A 178 4.18 -28.59 2.87
C TRP A 178 3.82 -28.25 1.42
N VAL A 179 4.26 -29.08 0.47
CA VAL A 179 4.00 -28.87 -0.96
C VAL A 179 2.51 -28.93 -1.27
N LEU A 180 1.80 -29.91 -0.72
CA LEU A 180 0.38 -30.11 -0.99
C LEU A 180 -0.48 -29.01 -0.40
N TRP A 181 -0.32 -28.65 0.87
CA TRP A 181 -1.15 -27.62 1.50
C TRP A 181 -0.91 -26.24 0.88
N THR A 182 0.34 -25.85 0.65
CA THR A 182 0.66 -24.55 0.05
C THR A 182 0.21 -24.47 -1.41
N GLY A 183 0.50 -25.50 -2.21
CA GLY A 183 0.14 -25.58 -3.62
C GLY A 183 -1.36 -25.69 -3.84
N VAL A 184 -2.02 -26.69 -3.25
CA VAL A 184 -3.43 -27.00 -3.52
C VAL A 184 -4.34 -25.87 -3.05
N LEU A 185 -4.09 -25.26 -1.88
CA LEU A 185 -4.89 -24.12 -1.44
C LEU A 185 -4.67 -22.88 -2.31
N ALA A 186 -3.44 -22.60 -2.74
CA ALA A 186 -3.19 -21.49 -3.67
C ALA A 186 -3.91 -21.71 -5.01
N ALA A 187 -3.85 -22.93 -5.56
CA ALA A 187 -4.55 -23.33 -6.77
C ALA A 187 -6.08 -23.22 -6.60
N LEU A 188 -6.62 -23.70 -5.48
CA LEU A 188 -8.05 -23.66 -5.17
C LEU A 188 -8.56 -22.22 -5.10
N PHE A 189 -7.89 -21.33 -4.36
CA PHE A 189 -8.28 -19.92 -4.28
C PHE A 189 -8.14 -19.18 -5.62
N THR A 190 -7.11 -19.53 -6.41
CA THR A 190 -6.96 -19.04 -7.78
C THR A 190 -8.12 -19.48 -8.68
N ALA A 191 -8.54 -20.74 -8.54
CA ALA A 191 -9.67 -21.30 -9.27
C ALA A 191 -11.01 -20.65 -8.87
N LEU A 192 -11.22 -20.42 -7.57
CA LEU A 192 -12.38 -19.69 -7.04
C LEU A 192 -12.46 -18.25 -7.57
N SER A 193 -11.32 -17.65 -7.92
CA SER A 193 -11.25 -16.33 -8.55
C SER A 193 -11.48 -16.36 -10.05
N PHE A 194 -11.85 -17.52 -10.60
CA PHE A 194 -11.95 -17.79 -12.04
C PHE A 194 -10.65 -17.49 -12.80
N GLY A 195 -9.49 -17.81 -12.20
CA GLY A 195 -8.20 -17.71 -12.90
C GLY A 195 -8.13 -18.62 -14.13
N HIS A 196 -7.29 -18.26 -15.09
CA HIS A 196 -7.00 -19.13 -16.22
C HIS A 196 -6.34 -20.45 -15.74
N PRO A 197 -6.57 -21.61 -16.39
CA PRO A 197 -5.96 -22.89 -15.98
C PRO A 197 -4.43 -22.84 -15.82
N LEU A 198 -3.74 -22.10 -16.69
CA LEU A 198 -2.28 -21.89 -16.56
C LEU A 198 -1.90 -21.09 -15.31
N SER A 199 -2.73 -20.14 -14.89
CA SER A 199 -2.53 -19.38 -13.64
C SER A 199 -2.78 -20.27 -12.43
N ILE A 200 -3.80 -21.14 -12.47
CA ILE A 200 -4.06 -22.15 -11.42
C ILE A 200 -2.87 -23.11 -11.29
N LEU A 201 -2.31 -23.58 -12.41
CA LEU A 201 -1.11 -24.42 -12.40
C LEU A 201 0.10 -23.65 -11.87
N THR A 202 0.23 -22.38 -12.23
CA THR A 202 1.32 -21.52 -11.76
C THR A 202 1.26 -21.37 -10.24
N SER A 203 0.09 -21.10 -9.66
CA SER A 203 -0.03 -20.98 -8.20
C SER A 203 0.20 -22.31 -7.47
N LEU A 204 -0.24 -23.44 -8.05
CA LEU A 204 0.05 -24.78 -7.53
C LEU A 204 1.55 -25.04 -7.39
N VAL A 205 2.33 -24.71 -8.43
CA VAL A 205 3.77 -25.00 -8.49
C VAL A 205 4.59 -23.93 -7.77
N ALA A 206 4.19 -22.67 -7.85
CA ALA A 206 4.95 -21.55 -7.27
C ALA A 206 4.81 -21.46 -5.75
N ALA A 207 3.66 -21.81 -5.18
CA ALA A 207 3.38 -21.58 -3.75
C ALA A 207 4.40 -22.24 -2.79
N PRO A 208 4.80 -23.53 -2.96
CA PRO A 208 5.72 -24.18 -2.03
C PRO A 208 7.08 -23.49 -1.91
N PHE A 209 7.55 -22.85 -3.00
CA PHE A 209 8.83 -22.16 -3.07
C PHE A 209 8.72 -20.69 -2.65
N THR A 210 7.67 -20.01 -3.11
CA THR A 210 7.45 -18.58 -2.85
C THR A 210 7.09 -18.30 -1.40
N THR A 211 6.36 -19.20 -0.73
CA THR A 211 6.13 -19.08 0.72
C THR A 211 7.44 -19.07 1.52
N LEU A 212 8.47 -19.81 1.07
CA LEU A 212 9.78 -19.85 1.72
C LEU A 212 10.67 -18.65 1.35
N ASN A 213 10.17 -17.71 0.54
CA ASN A 213 10.89 -16.53 0.11
C ASN A 213 10.09 -15.25 0.45
N PRO A 214 10.51 -14.46 1.44
CA PRO A 214 9.78 -13.25 1.85
C PRO A 214 9.79 -12.13 0.79
N LEU A 215 10.52 -12.29 -0.32
CA LEU A 215 10.65 -11.29 -1.37
C LEU A 215 9.68 -11.50 -2.53
N ILE A 216 9.24 -12.74 -2.78
CA ILE A 216 8.44 -13.12 -3.95
C ILE A 216 7.22 -13.89 -3.48
N ALA A 217 6.04 -13.30 -3.60
CA ALA A 217 4.78 -13.96 -3.26
C ALA A 217 4.20 -14.75 -4.44
N CYS A 218 3.51 -15.87 -4.14
CA CYS A 218 2.87 -16.76 -5.12
C CYS A 218 1.96 -16.00 -6.09
N GLY A 219 1.18 -15.06 -5.57
CA GLY A 219 0.25 -14.25 -6.34
C GLY A 219 0.93 -13.40 -7.40
N TRP A 220 2.15 -12.89 -7.18
CA TRP A 220 2.86 -12.10 -8.19
C TRP A 220 3.19 -12.93 -9.43
N LEU A 221 3.69 -14.15 -9.26
CA LEU A 221 3.96 -15.05 -10.38
C LEU A 221 2.66 -15.46 -11.09
N THR A 222 1.64 -15.79 -10.31
CA THR A 222 0.31 -16.17 -10.81
C THR A 222 -0.34 -15.03 -11.61
N GLY A 223 -0.28 -13.81 -11.07
CA GLY A 223 -0.82 -12.61 -11.69
C GLY A 223 -0.06 -12.19 -12.95
N LEU A 224 1.26 -12.39 -12.99
CA LEU A 224 2.03 -12.18 -14.21
C LEU A 224 1.59 -13.14 -15.31
N VAL A 225 1.43 -14.43 -15.00
CA VAL A 225 0.92 -15.42 -15.97
C VAL A 225 -0.49 -15.04 -16.44
N GLU A 226 -1.40 -14.70 -15.51
CA GLU A 226 -2.74 -14.24 -15.88
C GLU A 226 -2.69 -12.98 -16.76
N ALA A 227 -1.84 -12.00 -16.44
CA ALA A 227 -1.69 -10.77 -17.19
C ALA A 227 -1.11 -11.00 -18.60
N THR A 228 -0.24 -11.99 -18.79
CA THR A 228 0.26 -12.34 -20.13
C THR A 228 -0.82 -12.95 -21.02
N ILE A 229 -1.76 -13.70 -20.42
CA ILE A 229 -2.85 -14.39 -21.13
C ILE A 229 -4.02 -13.44 -21.35
N ARG A 230 -4.44 -12.73 -20.30
CA ARG A 230 -5.57 -11.79 -20.29
C ARG A 230 -5.08 -10.36 -20.12
N LYS A 231 -4.33 -9.89 -21.12
CA LYS A 231 -3.69 -8.56 -21.12
C LYS A 231 -4.68 -7.45 -20.77
N PRO A 232 -4.46 -6.68 -19.68
CA PRO A 232 -5.26 -5.51 -19.36
C PRO A 232 -4.97 -4.39 -20.35
N VAL A 233 -5.98 -3.57 -20.68
CA VAL A 233 -5.83 -2.41 -21.56
C VAL A 233 -5.97 -1.10 -20.78
N VAL A 234 -5.57 0.02 -21.38
CA VAL A 234 -5.65 1.36 -20.75
C VAL A 234 -7.07 1.68 -20.27
N GLN A 235 -8.10 1.27 -21.02
CA GLN A 235 -9.50 1.44 -20.63
C GLN A 235 -9.85 0.71 -19.31
N ASP A 236 -9.25 -0.45 -19.04
CA ASP A 236 -9.47 -1.17 -17.79
C ASP A 236 -8.96 -0.34 -16.60
N ILE A 237 -7.86 0.40 -16.78
CA ILE A 237 -7.28 1.27 -15.74
C ILE A 237 -8.13 2.52 -15.54
N ASN A 238 -8.58 3.16 -16.63
CA ASN A 238 -9.40 4.37 -16.55
C ASN A 238 -10.77 4.13 -15.91
N ASN A 239 -11.31 2.91 -16.01
CA ASN A 239 -12.62 2.56 -15.46
C ASN A 239 -12.57 1.94 -14.05
N ILE A 240 -11.39 1.83 -13.41
CA ILE A 240 -11.24 1.21 -12.08
C ILE A 240 -12.24 1.78 -11.08
N SER A 241 -12.35 3.09 -10.97
CA SER A 241 -13.21 3.76 -9.98
C SER A 241 -14.70 3.41 -10.16
N LYS A 242 -15.13 3.10 -11.38
CA LYS A 242 -16.51 2.70 -11.68
C LYS A 242 -16.71 1.19 -11.48
N ASP A 243 -15.75 0.39 -11.95
CA ASP A 243 -15.88 -1.06 -11.98
C ASP A 243 -15.68 -1.69 -10.59
N ILE A 244 -14.95 -1.03 -9.69
CA ILE A 244 -14.70 -1.52 -8.33
C ILE A 244 -15.96 -1.54 -7.46
N CYS A 245 -16.91 -0.64 -7.71
CA CYS A 245 -18.17 -0.54 -6.96
C CYS A 245 -19.22 -1.59 -7.38
N SER A 246 -18.93 -2.43 -8.37
CA SER A 246 -19.86 -3.46 -8.85
C SER A 246 -19.18 -4.81 -8.90
N LEU A 247 -19.79 -5.84 -8.29
CA LEU A 247 -19.31 -7.23 -8.39
C LEU A 247 -19.11 -7.66 -9.85
N LYS A 248 -20.03 -7.28 -10.74
CA LYS A 248 -19.93 -7.59 -12.17
C LYS A 248 -18.81 -6.80 -12.84
N GLY A 249 -18.63 -5.52 -12.46
CA GLY A 249 -17.52 -4.67 -12.93
C GLY A 249 -16.17 -5.26 -12.55
N PHE A 250 -16.03 -5.71 -11.31
CA PHE A 250 -14.81 -6.29 -10.77
C PHE A 250 -14.31 -7.53 -11.54
N PHE A 251 -15.20 -8.43 -11.94
CA PHE A 251 -14.84 -9.61 -12.74
C PHE A 251 -14.74 -9.34 -14.25
N LYS A 252 -15.41 -8.29 -14.75
CA LYS A 252 -15.35 -7.87 -16.16
C LYS A 252 -14.05 -7.13 -16.46
N ASN A 253 -13.61 -6.29 -15.55
CA ASN A 253 -12.39 -5.52 -15.68
C ASN A 253 -11.17 -6.45 -15.51
N ARG A 254 -10.36 -6.58 -16.56
CA ARG A 254 -9.23 -7.53 -16.56
C ARG A 254 -8.18 -7.18 -15.51
N PHE A 255 -7.94 -5.90 -15.28
CA PHE A 255 -6.97 -5.44 -14.29
C PHE A 255 -7.42 -5.81 -12.87
N LEU A 256 -8.68 -5.51 -12.51
CA LEU A 256 -9.25 -5.86 -11.21
C LEU A 256 -9.29 -7.39 -10.99
N ARG A 257 -9.62 -8.15 -12.04
CA ARG A 257 -9.57 -9.61 -11.98
C ARG A 257 -8.17 -10.16 -11.76
N ILE A 258 -7.15 -9.65 -12.43
CA ILE A 258 -5.75 -10.05 -12.20
C ILE A 258 -5.36 -9.74 -10.75
N LEU A 259 -5.73 -8.55 -10.25
CA LEU A 259 -5.48 -8.16 -8.87
C LEU A 259 -6.16 -9.11 -7.87
N LEU A 260 -7.41 -9.50 -8.13
CA LEU A 260 -8.12 -10.51 -7.32
C LEU A 260 -7.37 -11.83 -7.29
N ILE A 261 -6.92 -12.31 -8.46
CA ILE A 261 -6.18 -13.57 -8.58
C ILE A 261 -4.88 -13.52 -7.78
N VAL A 262 -4.14 -12.41 -7.85
CA VAL A 262 -2.92 -12.18 -7.05
C VAL A 262 -3.24 -12.28 -5.55
N ILE A 263 -4.29 -11.59 -5.10
CA ILE A 263 -4.70 -11.57 -3.70
C ILE A 263 -5.13 -12.97 -3.24
N MET A 264 -5.97 -13.65 -4.00
CA MET A 264 -6.52 -14.94 -3.65
C MET A 264 -5.45 -16.05 -3.66
N ALA A 265 -4.53 -16.04 -4.62
CA ALA A 265 -3.38 -16.93 -4.61
C ALA A 265 -2.50 -16.73 -3.36
N ASN A 266 -2.27 -15.48 -2.94
CA ASN A 266 -1.53 -15.17 -1.71
C ASN A 266 -2.28 -15.60 -0.44
N ILE A 267 -3.61 -15.44 -0.40
CA ILE A 267 -4.43 -15.92 0.72
C ILE A 267 -4.34 -17.44 0.80
N GLY A 268 -4.56 -18.14 -0.32
CA GLY A 268 -4.47 -19.60 -0.39
C GLY A 268 -3.10 -20.12 0.03
N SER A 269 -2.01 -19.53 -0.49
CA SER A 269 -0.65 -19.92 -0.10
C SER A 269 -0.38 -19.64 1.38
N SER A 270 -0.82 -18.50 1.91
CA SER A 270 -0.62 -18.13 3.32
C SER A 270 -1.35 -19.07 4.27
N ILE A 271 -2.61 -19.42 3.98
CA ILE A 271 -3.38 -20.40 4.74
C ILE A 271 -2.68 -21.77 4.68
N GLY A 272 -2.26 -22.21 3.48
CA GLY A 272 -1.55 -23.48 3.34
C GLY A 272 -0.23 -23.52 4.10
N SER A 273 0.48 -22.40 4.17
CA SER A 273 1.73 -22.28 4.94
C SER A 273 1.48 -22.39 6.44
N PHE A 274 0.39 -21.78 6.92
CA PHE A 274 -0.02 -21.88 8.31
C PHE A 274 -0.45 -23.29 8.69
N VAL A 275 -1.30 -23.93 7.87
CA VAL A 275 -1.76 -25.31 8.07
C VAL A 275 -0.61 -26.30 8.03
N ALA A 276 0.26 -26.22 7.02
CA ALA A 276 1.44 -27.08 6.92
C ALA A 276 2.43 -26.86 8.07
N GLY A 277 2.66 -25.60 8.47
CA GLY A 277 3.51 -25.27 9.61
C GLY A 277 3.00 -25.89 10.90
N LEU A 278 1.70 -25.83 11.15
CA LEU A 278 1.08 -26.49 12.32
C LEU A 278 1.20 -28.01 12.26
N ASP A 279 1.00 -28.62 11.08
CA ASP A 279 1.12 -30.07 10.89
C ASP A 279 2.56 -30.57 11.15
N ILE A 280 3.56 -29.81 10.69
CA ILE A 280 4.98 -30.09 10.94
C ILE A 280 5.27 -30.10 12.45
N VAL A 281 4.79 -29.08 13.17
CA VAL A 281 4.98 -28.96 14.62
C VAL A 281 4.28 -30.10 15.36
N LYS A 282 3.01 -30.38 15.04
CA LYS A 282 2.25 -31.48 15.66
C LYS A 282 2.92 -32.83 15.47
N THR A 283 3.33 -33.14 14.25
CA THR A 283 3.99 -34.41 13.92
C THR A 283 5.31 -34.57 14.66
N LEU A 284 6.08 -33.49 14.83
CA LEU A 284 7.38 -33.53 15.51
C LEU A 284 7.25 -33.68 17.03
N PHE A 285 6.30 -32.98 17.64
CA PHE A 285 6.10 -32.95 19.09
C PHE A 285 5.06 -33.95 19.60
N ARG A 286 4.48 -34.77 18.71
CA ARG A 286 3.37 -35.71 19.02
C ARG A 286 2.20 -35.04 19.76
N LEU A 287 1.86 -33.83 19.33
CA LEU A 287 0.69 -33.07 19.80
C LEU A 287 -0.56 -33.39 18.98
#